data_AF-A0A0P7HC76-F1
#
_entry.id   AF-A0A0P7HC76-F1
#
_cell.length_a   1.000
_cell.length_b   1.000
_cell.length_c   1.000
_cell.angle_alpha   90.00
_cell.angle_beta   90.00
_cell.angle_gamma   90.00
#
_symmetry.space_group_name_H-M   'P 1'
#
loop_
_entity.id
_entity.type
_entity.pdbx_description
1 polymer ?
#
loop_
_entity_poly.entity_id
_entity_poly.type
_entity_poly.pdbx_seq_one_letter_code
_entity_poly.pdbx_strand_id
1 'polypeptide(L)' 'MERAVRLRAHMDRNPQDAQNKRALQNTESKIRRLVDYYQGDELDAEFEYDYETAEEILEG' A
#
# COMPACT_ATOMS: atom_id res chain seq x y z
N MET A 1 -0.29 -5.09 -2.52
CA MET A 1 0.79 -4.13 -2.20
C MET A 1 1.45 -3.61 -3.47
N GLU A 2 1.86 -4.47 -4.40
CA GLU A 2 2.53 -4.10 -5.67
C GLU A 2 1.91 -2.94 -6.45
N ARG A 3 0.57 -2.93 -6.62
CA ARG A 3 -0.11 -1.81 -7.28
C ARG A 3 0.05 -0.48 -6.53
N ALA A 4 0.01 -0.50 -5.19
CA ALA A 4 0.19 0.71 -4.39
C ALA A 4 1.61 1.24 -4.54
N VAL A 5 2.61 0.35 -4.52
CA VAL A 5 4.02 0.72 -4.70
C VAL A 5 4.25 1.39 -6.05
N ARG A 6 3.76 0.78 -7.14
CA ARG A 6 3.84 1.38 -8.49
C ARG A 6 3.12 2.72 -8.59
N LEU A 7 1.94 2.85 -7.98
CA LEU A 7 1.18 4.10 -7.98
C LEU A 7 1.88 5.20 -7.18
N ARG A 8 2.54 4.87 -6.06
CA ARG A 8 3.33 5.84 -5.29
C ARG A 8 4.51 6.37 -6.11
N ALA A 9 5.31 5.47 -6.70
CA ALA A 9 6.41 5.85 -7.58
C ALA A 9 5.94 6.66 -8.81
N HIS A 10 4.73 6.41 -9.32
CA HIS A 10 4.11 7.25 -10.35
C HIS A 10 3.78 8.65 -9.83
N MET A 11 3.17 8.74 -8.65
CA MET A 11 2.77 10.01 -8.03
C MET A 11 3.97 10.88 -7.64
N ASP A 12 5.10 10.28 -7.26
CA ASP A 12 6.33 11.03 -6.94
C ASP A 12 6.86 11.79 -8.17
N ARG A 13 6.70 11.20 -9.36
CA ARG A 13 7.06 11.84 -10.65
C ARG A 13 5.96 12.75 -11.18
N ASN A 14 4.69 12.48 -10.81
CA ASN A 14 3.51 13.15 -11.37
C ASN A 14 2.52 13.60 -10.27
N PRO A 15 2.91 14.55 -9.38
CA PRO A 15 2.12 14.88 -8.19
C PRO A 15 0.73 15.48 -8.50
N GLN A 16 0.53 15.98 -9.71
CA GLN A 16 -0.72 16.61 -10.17
C GLN A 16 -1.70 15.61 -10.81
N ASP A 17 -1.33 14.32 -10.93
CA ASP A 17 -2.20 13.28 -11.48
C ASP A 17 -3.29 12.87 -10.47
N ALA A 18 -4.38 13.63 -10.46
CA ALA A 18 -5.48 13.44 -9.51
C ALA A 18 -6.17 12.06 -9.66
N GLN A 19 -6.20 11.49 -10.87
CA GLN A 19 -6.80 10.18 -11.11
C GLN A 19 -5.97 9.09 -10.44
N ASN A 20 -4.66 9.08 -10.67
CA ASN A 20 -3.78 8.10 -10.05
C ASN A 20 -3.63 8.31 -8.54
N LYS A 21 -3.70 9.56 -8.06
CA LYS A 21 -3.76 9.84 -6.61
C LYS A 21 -4.97 9.18 -5.96
N ARG A 22 -6.15 9.28 -6.56
CA ARG A 22 -7.36 8.62 -6.06
C ARG A 22 -7.26 7.11 -6.15
N ALA A 23 -6.66 6.58 -7.23
CA ALA A 23 -6.41 5.15 -7.35
C ALA A 23 -5.45 4.62 -6.27
N LEU A 24 -4.41 5.40 -5.93
CA LEU A 24 -3.47 5.07 -4.86
C LEU A 24 -4.21 5.00 -3.52
N GLN A 25 -4.96 6.05 -3.16
CA GLN A 25 -5.73 6.10 -1.91
C GLN A 25 -6.69 4.91 -1.78
N ASN A 26 -7.45 4.58 -2.82
CA ASN A 26 -8.36 3.44 -2.80
C ASN A 26 -7.63 2.09 -2.63
N THR A 27 -6.45 1.97 -3.25
CA THR A 27 -5.63 0.76 -3.16
C THR A 27 -5.09 0.61 -1.73
N GLU A 28 -4.53 1.67 -1.15
CA GLU A 28 -4.07 1.68 0.23
C GLU A 28 -5.21 1.39 1.22
N SER A 29 -6.38 1.99 1.05
CA SER A 29 -7.56 1.69 1.89
C SER A 29 -8.01 0.24 1.78
N LYS A 30 -7.82 -0.43 0.64
CA LYS A 30 -8.10 -1.88 0.54
C LYS A 30 -7.04 -2.69 1.26
N ILE A 31 -5.76 -2.31 1.18
CA ILE A 31 -4.69 -3.00 1.87
C ILE A 31 -4.89 -2.90 3.39
N ARG A 32 -5.11 -1.69 3.93
CA ARG A 32 -5.36 -1.50 5.37
C ARG A 32 -6.51 -2.36 5.88
N ARG A 33 -7.64 -2.39 5.16
CA ARG A 33 -8.77 -3.26 5.52
C ARG A 33 -8.45 -4.75 5.52
N LEU A 34 -7.57 -5.21 4.63
CA LEU A 34 -7.14 -6.61 4.60
C LEU A 34 -6.15 -6.90 5.73
N VAL A 35 -5.27 -5.95 6.05
CA VAL A 35 -4.39 -6.05 7.20
C VAL A 35 -5.21 -6.16 8.48
N ASP A 36 -6.13 -5.22 8.72
CA ASP A 36 -7.02 -5.22 9.89
C ASP A 36 -7.81 -6.54 10.01
N TYR A 37 -8.17 -7.15 8.88
CA TYR A 37 -8.93 -8.41 8.85
C TYR A 37 -8.10 -9.63 9.26
N TYR A 38 -6.82 -9.67 8.89
CA TYR A 38 -5.93 -10.80 9.15
C TYR A 38 -4.97 -10.58 10.33
N GLN A 39 -4.91 -9.37 10.89
CA GLN A 39 -4.02 -9.01 12.00
C GLN A 39 -4.38 -9.78 13.27
N GLY A 40 -3.39 -10.45 13.86
CA GLY A 40 -3.55 -11.29 15.04
C GLY A 40 -4.04 -12.72 14.75
N ASP A 41 -4.24 -13.07 13.48
CA ASP A 41 -4.49 -14.45 13.02
C ASP A 41 -3.41 -14.86 12.02
N GLU A 42 -3.62 -14.62 10.72
CA GLU A 42 -2.64 -14.95 9.68
C GLU A 42 -1.52 -13.91 9.52
N LEU A 43 -1.73 -12.70 10.00
CA LEU A 43 -0.70 -11.65 10.09
C LEU A 43 -0.30 -11.42 11.54
N ASP A 44 0.97 -11.08 11.74
CA ASP A 44 1.50 -10.69 13.04
C ASP A 44 0.63 -9.58 13.67
N ALA A 45 0.36 -9.68 14.97
CA ALA A 45 -0.45 -8.69 15.69
C ALA A 45 0.17 -7.28 15.65
N GLU A 46 1.48 -7.18 15.42
CA GLU A 46 2.23 -5.95 15.33
C GLU A 46 2.46 -5.50 13.88
N PHE A 47 1.95 -6.26 12.90
CA PHE A 47 2.08 -5.90 11.48
C PHE A 47 1.29 -4.62 11.17
N GLU A 48 2.00 -3.61 10.67
CA GLU A 48 1.41 -2.38 10.15
C GLU A 48 1.71 -2.25 8.65
N TYR A 49 0.74 -1.74 7.89
CA TYR A 49 0.98 -1.39 6.50
C TYR A 49 1.57 0.02 6.38
N ASP A 50 2.79 0.08 5.84
CA ASP A 50 3.38 1.29 5.29
C ASP A 50 3.98 1.03 3.89
N TYR A 51 4.40 2.11 3.21
CA TYR A 51 4.93 2.03 1.85
C TYR A 51 6.30 1.36 1.79
N GLU A 52 7.20 1.66 2.73
CA GLU A 52 8.58 1.19 2.74
C GLU A 52 8.62 -0.32 2.99
N THR A 53 7.89 -0.78 4.01
CA THR A 53 7.69 -2.22 4.26
C THR A 53 7.12 -2.94 3.04
N ALA A 54 6.15 -2.33 2.36
CA ALA A 54 5.55 -2.91 1.17
C ALA A 54 6.51 -2.97 -0.03
N GLU A 55 7.44 -2.04 -0.15
CA GLU A 55 8.49 -2.04 -1.18
C GLU A 55 9.53 -3.12 -0.87
N GLU A 56 10.03 -3.19 0.37
CA GLU A 56 10.99 -4.21 0.82
C GLU A 56 10.47 -5.64 0.61
N ILE A 57 9.21 -5.91 0.98
CA ILE A 57 8.59 -7.23 0.82
C ILE A 57 8.51 -7.67 -0.66
N LEU A 58 8.42 -6.73 -1.60
CA LEU A 58 8.25 -7.02 -3.02
C LEU A 58 9.57 -7.09 -3.80
N GLU A 59 10.64 -6.53 -3.24
CA GLU A 59 11.98 -6.60 -3.81
C GLU A 59 12.74 -7.87 -3.40
N GLY A 60 12.28 -8.56 -2.34
CA GLY A 60 12.77 -9.87 -1.91
C GLY A 60 12.20 -11.05 -2.70
#